data_AF-A0A975BYN0-F1
#
_entry.id   AF-A0A975BYN0-F1
#
_cell.length_a   1.000
_cell.length_b   1.000
_cell.length_c   1.000
_cell.angle_alpha   90.00
_cell.angle_beta   90.00
_cell.angle_gamma   90.00
#
_symmetry.space_group_name_H-M   'P 1'
#
loop_
_entity.id
_entity.type
_entity.pdbx_description
1 polymer ?
#
loop_
_entity_poly.entity_id
_entity_poly.type
_entity_poly.pdbx_seq_one_letter_code
_entity_poly.pdbx_strand_id
1 'polypeptide(L)'
;MSEAAHPILIKQAWVQALKALTIGIALIVSVHACLYALTGLPIDKGFNHTGLRLSPQLDGGFLKVFGVFPDSGAEQAGIREGDRVRFDRALNAYRLHLPVGERVGMTVQTSTGQRHLILTIAPAKAPTLRVEAVLYGLTAILVALAGATIALEVRDCPDLFWVVPSPV
;
A
#
# COMPACT_ATOMS: atom_id res chain seq x y z
N MET A 1 -6.67 17.12 -58.91
CA MET A 1 -6.12 17.98 -57.83
C MET A 1 -6.49 17.34 -56.50
N SER A 2 -5.59 16.55 -55.89
CA SER A 2 -5.87 15.68 -54.72
C SER A 2 -4.68 15.57 -53.74
N GLU A 3 -3.78 16.55 -53.70
CA GLU A 3 -2.56 16.48 -52.86
C GLU A 3 -2.68 17.17 -51.50
N ALA A 4 -3.71 17.99 -51.26
CA ALA A 4 -3.79 18.82 -50.05
C ALA A 4 -4.37 18.12 -48.79
N ALA A 5 -4.94 16.92 -48.92
CA ALA A 5 -5.59 16.22 -47.80
C ALA A 5 -4.61 15.51 -46.84
N HIS A 6 -3.40 15.21 -47.31
CA HIS A 6 -2.41 14.42 -46.57
C HIS A 6 -1.90 15.05 -45.24
N PRO A 7 -1.54 16.34 -45.17
CA PRO A 7 -0.94 16.92 -43.97
C PRO A 7 -1.93 17.06 -42.80
N ILE A 8 -3.23 17.24 -43.09
CA ILE A 8 -4.28 17.39 -42.06
C ILE A 8 -4.52 16.04 -41.37
N LEU A 9 -4.62 14.96 -42.14
CA LEU A 9 -4.79 13.61 -41.62
C LEU A 9 -3.60 13.17 -40.76
N ILE A 10 -2.37 13.50 -41.18
CA ILE A 10 -1.16 13.22 -40.41
C ILE A 10 -1.21 13.96 -39.06
N LYS A 11 -1.55 15.25 -39.05
CA LYS A 11 -1.64 16.04 -37.82
C LYS A 11 -2.71 15.49 -36.86
N GLN A 12 -3.86 15.08 -37.38
CA GLN A 12 -4.92 14.46 -36.58
C GLN A 12 -4.48 13.12 -35.98
N ALA A 13 -3.83 12.26 -36.77
CA ALA A 13 -3.30 11.00 -36.27
C ALA A 13 -2.29 11.20 -35.12
N TRP A 14 -1.39 12.18 -35.25
CA TRP A 14 -0.45 12.53 -34.18
C TRP A 14 -1.14 13.01 -32.90
N VAL A 15 -2.18 13.84 -33.02
CA VAL A 15 -2.94 14.31 -31.86
C VAL A 15 -3.66 13.15 -31.16
N GLN A 16 -4.23 12.21 -31.91
CA GLN A 16 -4.89 11.02 -31.32
C GLN A 16 -3.87 10.08 -30.67
N ALA A 17 -2.70 9.90 -31.27
CA ALA A 17 -1.62 9.10 -30.69
C ALA A 17 -1.12 9.69 -29.35
N LEU A 18 -0.93 11.01 -29.29
CA LEU A 18 -0.57 11.71 -28.04
C LEU A 18 -1.63 11.54 -26.95
N LYS A 19 -2.92 11.63 -27.29
CA LYS A 19 -4.02 11.40 -26.33
C LYS A 19 -4.03 9.99 -25.77
N ALA A 20 -3.92 8.99 -26.65
CA ALA A 20 -3.86 7.59 -26.24
C ALA A 20 -2.67 7.34 -25.30
N LEU A 21 -1.52 7.96 -25.59
CA LEU A 21 -0.34 7.89 -24.74
C LEU A 21 -0.58 8.53 -23.36
N THR A 22 -1.15 9.73 -23.29
CA THR A 22 -1.44 10.41 -22.01
C THR A 22 -2.40 9.59 -21.14
N ILE A 23 -3.48 9.05 -21.74
CA ILE A 23 -4.43 8.18 -21.03
C ILE A 23 -3.74 6.91 -20.54
N GLY A 24 -2.90 6.28 -21.38
CA GLY A 24 -2.14 5.09 -21.01
C GLY A 24 -1.21 5.33 -19.83
N ILE A 25 -0.47 6.44 -19.82
CA ILE A 25 0.42 6.83 -18.71
C ILE A 25 -0.39 7.07 -17.43
N ALA A 26 -1.50 7.81 -17.51
CA ALA A 26 -2.37 8.07 -16.36
C ALA A 26 -2.91 6.77 -15.75
N LEU A 27 -3.28 5.80 -16.59
CA LEU A 27 -3.75 4.48 -16.15
C LEU A 27 -2.64 3.70 -15.44
N ILE A 28 -1.43 3.67 -16.00
CA ILE A 28 -0.27 2.98 -15.41
C ILE A 28 0.06 3.58 -14.05
N VAL A 29 0.12 4.91 -13.94
CA VAL A 29 0.39 5.60 -12.67
C VAL A 29 -0.69 5.28 -11.63
N SER A 30 -1.96 5.27 -12.03
CA SER A 30 -3.08 4.96 -11.14
C SER A 30 -3.04 3.51 -10.65
N VAL A 31 -2.77 2.55 -11.54
CA VAL A 31 -2.60 1.13 -11.17
C VAL A 31 -1.40 0.97 -10.24
N HIS A 32 -0.27 1.62 -10.54
CA HIS A 32 0.92 1.56 -9.69
C HIS A 32 0.67 2.15 -8.30
N ALA A 33 0.00 3.30 -8.21
CA ALA A 33 -0.39 3.91 -6.94
C ALA A 33 -1.37 3.02 -6.15
N CYS A 34 -2.32 2.38 -6.82
CA CYS A 34 -3.25 1.44 -6.20
C CYS A 34 -2.51 0.19 -5.67
N LEU A 35 -1.60 -0.39 -6.46
CA LEU A 35 -0.76 -1.51 -6.03
C LEU A 35 0.17 -1.12 -4.87
N TYR A 36 0.72 0.09 -4.89
CA TYR A 36 1.55 0.61 -3.80
C TYR A 36 0.72 0.85 -2.54
N ALA A 37 -0.51 1.36 -2.66
CA ALA A 37 -1.43 1.49 -1.54
C ALA A 37 -1.83 0.11 -0.99
N LEU A 38 -2.07 -0.88 -1.84
CA LEU A 38 -2.43 -2.24 -1.45
C LEU A 38 -1.26 -3.01 -0.81
N THR A 39 -0.02 -2.76 -1.25
CA THR A 39 1.19 -3.39 -0.69
C THR A 39 1.78 -2.60 0.48
N GLY A 40 1.51 -1.30 0.55
CA GLY A 40 1.86 -0.38 1.64
C GLY A 40 0.82 -0.33 2.75
N LEU A 41 -0.38 -0.87 2.54
CA LEU A 41 -1.22 -1.36 3.64
C LEU A 41 -0.37 -2.40 4.37
N PRO A 42 -0.07 -2.20 5.66
CA PRO A 42 0.64 -3.22 6.42
C PRO A 42 -0.32 -4.40 6.57
N ILE A 43 -0.31 -5.29 5.58
CA ILE A 43 -0.52 -6.70 5.81
C ILE A 43 0.76 -7.13 6.53
N ASP A 44 0.85 -6.74 7.79
CA ASP A 44 1.99 -6.97 8.67
C ASP A 44 2.02 -8.47 9.00
N LYS A 45 2.36 -9.28 8.00
CA LYS A 45 2.41 -10.76 8.07
C LYS A 45 3.46 -11.26 9.08
N GLY A 46 4.26 -10.35 9.64
CA GLY A 46 5.29 -10.65 10.65
C GLY A 46 4.97 -10.15 12.05
N PHE A 47 3.84 -9.49 12.28
CA PHE A 47 3.50 -8.93 13.59
C PHE A 47 2.29 -9.66 14.17
N ASN A 48 2.51 -10.31 15.32
CA ASN A 48 1.45 -10.83 16.14
C ASN A 48 0.86 -9.69 16.99
N HIS A 49 -0.40 -9.82 17.42
CA HIS A 49 -1.09 -8.81 18.25
C HIS A 49 -0.43 -8.57 19.63
N THR A 50 0.64 -9.29 19.96
CA THR A 50 1.51 -8.96 21.10
C THR A 50 2.40 -7.74 20.85
N GLY A 51 2.48 -7.22 19.61
CA GLY A 51 3.32 -6.08 19.27
C GLY A 51 4.80 -6.43 19.11
N LEU A 52 5.10 -7.70 18.80
CA LEU A 52 6.47 -8.21 18.63
C LEU A 52 6.70 -8.65 17.19
N ARG A 53 7.88 -8.31 16.66
CA ARG A 53 8.41 -8.92 15.44
C ARG A 53 9.39 -10.00 15.85
N LEU A 54 9.09 -11.26 15.53
CA LEU A 54 9.86 -12.40 15.99
C LEU A 54 10.64 -13.06 14.86
N SER A 55 11.77 -13.67 15.22
CA SER A 55 12.49 -14.59 14.35
C SER A 55 11.62 -15.80 14.01
N PRO A 56 11.65 -16.31 12.77
CA PRO A 56 10.99 -17.56 12.42
C PRO A 56 11.68 -18.78 13.02
N GLN A 57 12.94 -18.63 13.46
CA GLN A 57 13.77 -19.71 13.99
C GLN A 57 13.76 -19.70 15.52
N LEU A 58 13.55 -20.88 16.10
CA LEU A 58 13.69 -21.15 17.52
C LEU A 58 15.17 -21.41 17.86
N ASP A 59 15.67 -20.75 18.91
CA ASP A 59 16.98 -21.00 19.51
C ASP A 59 16.78 -21.35 21.00
N GLY A 60 17.06 -22.60 21.37
CA GLY A 60 16.84 -23.09 22.73
C GLY A 60 15.39 -23.01 23.21
N GLY A 61 14.41 -23.04 22.31
CA GLY A 61 12.99 -22.86 22.60
C GLY A 61 12.56 -21.40 22.78
N PHE A 62 13.42 -20.44 22.48
CA PHE A 62 13.09 -19.02 22.44
C PHE A 62 13.12 -18.47 21.01
N LEU A 63 12.30 -17.46 20.76
CA LEU A 63 12.26 -16.69 19.52
C LEU A 63 12.96 -15.35 19.77
N LYS A 64 13.87 -14.96 18.88
CA LYS A 64 14.54 -13.65 18.96
C LYS A 64 13.58 -12.54 18.57
N VAL A 65 13.56 -11.44 19.32
CA VAL A 65 12.81 -10.22 19.01
C VAL A 65 13.64 -9.36 18.05
N PHE A 66 13.09 -9.11 16.86
CA PHE A 66 13.66 -8.21 15.84
C PHE A 66 13.06 -6.82 15.86
N GLY A 67 11.99 -6.61 16.61
CA GLY A 67 11.35 -5.31 16.69
C GLY A 67 10.17 -5.35 17.65
N VAL A 68 9.86 -4.19 18.20
CA VAL A 68 8.73 -3.98 19.12
C VAL A 68 7.93 -2.81 18.60
N PHE A 69 6.61 -2.98 18.53
CA PHE A 69 5.73 -1.93 18.02
C PHE A 69 5.59 -0.81 19.08
N PRO A 70 5.67 0.47 18.69
CA PRO A 70 5.48 1.57 19.62
C PRO A 70 4.05 1.56 20.20
N ASP A 71 3.90 1.99 21.44
CA ASP A 71 2.67 1.98 22.23
C ASP A 71 2.10 0.56 22.51
N SER A 72 2.80 -0.51 22.13
CA SER A 72 2.29 -1.88 22.32
C SER A 72 2.43 -2.36 23.77
N GLY A 73 1.63 -3.37 24.14
CA GLY A 73 1.76 -4.04 25.43
C GLY A 73 3.17 -4.62 25.66
N ALA A 74 3.85 -5.07 24.60
CA ALA A 74 5.24 -5.53 24.67
C ALA A 74 6.23 -4.39 25.00
N GLU A 75 6.07 -3.21 24.38
CA GLU A 75 6.90 -2.05 24.69
C GLU A 75 6.66 -1.56 26.13
N GLN A 76 5.39 -1.47 26.53
CA GLN A 76 5.00 -1.10 27.90
C GLN A 76 5.54 -2.09 28.94
N ALA A 77 5.64 -3.38 28.58
CA ALA A 77 6.26 -4.41 29.39
C ALA A 77 7.81 -4.39 29.36
N GLY A 78 8.40 -3.41 28.68
CA GLY A 78 9.84 -3.19 28.58
C GLY A 78 10.59 -4.25 27.79
N ILE A 79 9.92 -4.90 26.82
CA ILE A 79 10.58 -5.80 25.87
C ILE A 79 11.31 -4.93 24.84
N ARG A 80 12.53 -5.32 24.48
CA ARG A 80 13.38 -4.59 23.53
C ARG A 80 13.84 -5.51 22.39
N GLU A 81 14.30 -4.89 21.30
CA GLU A 81 14.96 -5.60 20.23
C GLU A 81 16.20 -6.33 20.77
N GLY A 82 16.41 -7.57 20.34
CA GLY A 82 17.49 -8.44 20.83
C GLY A 82 17.10 -9.35 21.99
N ASP A 83 16.02 -9.05 22.71
CA ASP A 83 15.47 -9.96 23.71
C ASP A 83 15.02 -11.28 23.07
N ARG A 84 14.89 -12.33 23.90
CA ARG A 84 14.39 -13.63 23.46
C ARG A 84 13.11 -13.95 24.21
N VAL A 85 12.09 -14.45 23.51
CA VAL A 85 10.78 -14.74 24.12
C VAL A 85 10.40 -16.20 23.91
N ARG A 86 9.79 -16.81 24.93
CA ARG A 86 9.20 -18.14 24.87
C ARG A 86 7.76 -18.05 25.34
N PHE A 87 6.82 -18.41 24.49
CA PHE A 87 5.41 -18.44 24.84
C PHE A 87 5.09 -19.68 25.66
N ASP A 88 4.20 -19.56 26.65
CA ASP A 88 3.75 -20.72 27.44
C ASP A 88 3.04 -21.76 26.56
N ARG A 89 2.35 -21.28 25.53
CA ARG A 89 1.73 -22.10 24.49
C ARG A 89 2.49 -21.91 23.19
N ALA A 90 3.14 -22.96 22.69
CA ALA A 90 3.93 -22.90 21.47
C ALA A 90 3.16 -22.34 20.26
N LEU A 91 1.86 -22.65 20.16
CA LEU A 91 1.01 -22.16 19.08
C LEU A 91 0.81 -20.63 19.09
N ASN A 92 0.95 -19.97 20.25
CA ASN A 92 0.76 -18.52 20.34
C ASN A 92 1.84 -17.74 19.57
N ALA A 93 3.01 -18.34 19.33
CA ALA A 93 4.04 -17.74 18.47
C ALA A 93 3.60 -17.61 17.01
N TYR A 94 2.77 -18.53 16.53
CA TYR A 94 2.37 -18.66 15.13
C TYR A 94 0.94 -18.18 14.86
N ARG A 95 0.19 -17.79 15.91
CA ARG A 95 -1.15 -17.23 15.77
C ARG A 95 -1.03 -15.79 15.25
N LEU A 96 -1.38 -15.64 13.98
CA LEU A 96 -1.49 -14.33 13.32
C LEU A 96 -2.58 -13.45 13.96
N HIS A 97 -3.63 -14.07 14.51
CA HIS A 97 -4.76 -13.38 15.13
C HIS A 97 -5.03 -13.95 16.52
N LEU A 98 -4.71 -13.16 17.54
CA LEU A 98 -5.14 -13.41 18.90
C LEU A 98 -6.31 -12.47 19.20
N PRO A 99 -7.45 -12.96 19.72
CA PRO A 99 -8.55 -12.10 20.11
C PRO A 99 -8.11 -11.02 21.10
N VAL A 100 -8.63 -9.80 20.88
CA VAL A 100 -8.43 -8.67 21.79
C VAL A 100 -8.91 -9.05 23.18
N GLY A 101 -8.11 -8.76 24.21
CA GLY A 101 -8.36 -9.15 25.59
C GLY A 101 -7.85 -10.54 25.98
N GLU A 102 -7.38 -11.37 25.04
CA GLU A 102 -6.72 -12.65 25.38
C GLU A 102 -5.46 -12.38 26.20
N ARG A 103 -5.24 -13.17 27.25
CA ARG A 103 -4.02 -13.13 28.07
C ARG A 103 -3.01 -14.14 27.53
N VAL A 104 -1.83 -13.66 27.19
CA VAL A 104 -0.73 -14.45 26.67
C VAL A 104 0.42 -14.41 27.65
N GLY A 105 0.68 -15.56 28.29
CA GLY A 105 1.86 -15.76 29.11
C GLY A 105 3.10 -16.05 28.25
N MET A 106 4.23 -15.45 28.63
CA MET A 106 5.52 -15.65 28.01
C MET A 106 6.67 -15.43 28.98
N THR A 107 7.76 -16.16 28.79
CA THR A 107 9.06 -15.89 29.43
C THR A 107 9.91 -15.04 28.51
N VAL A 108 10.40 -13.90 29.01
CA VAL A 108 11.35 -13.03 28.31
C VAL A 108 12.73 -13.20 28.92
N GLN A 109 13.71 -13.48 28.07
CA GLN A 109 15.12 -13.53 28.40
C GLN A 109 15.80 -12.28 27.86
N THR A 110 16.37 -11.50 28.78
CA THR A 110 17.14 -10.28 28.51
C THR A 110 18.61 -10.53 28.86
N SER A 111 19.47 -9.53 28.65
CA SER A 111 20.86 -9.57 29.14
C SER A 111 20.98 -9.66 30.67
N THR A 112 19.97 -9.17 31.40
CA THR A 112 19.98 -9.13 32.88
C THR A 112 19.41 -10.37 33.55
N GLY A 113 18.77 -11.26 32.77
CA GLY A 113 18.12 -12.46 33.28
C GLY A 113 16.79 -12.76 32.59
N GLN A 114 16.04 -13.68 33.20
CA GLN A 114 14.73 -14.11 32.70
C GLN A 114 13.61 -13.60 33.60
N ARG A 115 12.50 -13.18 32.99
CA ARG A 115 11.26 -12.84 33.70
C ARG A 115 10.05 -13.40 32.98
N HIS A 116 9.03 -13.77 33.73
CA HIS A 116 7.76 -14.19 33.18
C HIS A 116 6.78 -13.01 33.13
N LEU A 117 6.08 -12.86 32.01
CA LEU A 117 5.17 -11.78 31.73
C LEU A 117 3.86 -12.32 31.19
N ILE A 118 2.75 -11.67 31.53
CA ILE A 118 1.45 -11.92 30.94
C ILE A 118 1.04 -10.65 30.21
N LEU A 119 0.97 -10.72 28.89
CA LEU A 119 0.48 -9.63 28.06
C LEU A 119 -1.01 -9.81 27.80
N THR A 120 -1.77 -8.73 27.94
CA THR A 120 -3.17 -8.71 27.46
C THR A 120 -3.15 -8.13 26.05
N ILE A 121 -3.75 -8.84 25.09
CA ILE A 121 -3.78 -8.41 23.71
C ILE A 121 -4.63 -7.14 23.58
N ALA A 122 -3.98 -6.05 23.18
CA ALA A 122 -4.64 -4.79 22.88
C ALA A 122 -5.12 -4.78 21.41
N PRO A 123 -6.15 -3.98 21.06
CA PRO A 123 -6.47 -3.76 19.66
C PRO A 123 -5.25 -3.20 18.95
N ALA A 124 -4.87 -3.80 17.82
CA ALA A 124 -3.85 -3.24 16.96
C ALA A 124 -4.30 -1.83 16.56
N LYS A 125 -3.49 -0.82 16.88
CA LYS A 125 -3.72 0.56 16.45
C LYS A 125 -3.81 0.49 14.92
N ALA A 126 -4.96 0.85 14.35
CA ALA A 126 -5.17 0.83 12.92
C ALA A 126 -3.97 1.54 12.26
N PRO A 127 -3.41 1.00 11.17
CA PRO A 127 -2.29 1.64 10.53
C PRO A 127 -2.67 3.08 10.25
N THR A 128 -1.88 4.01 10.78
CA THR A 128 -1.98 5.40 10.38
C THR A 128 -1.83 5.39 8.87
N LEU A 129 -2.94 5.67 8.17
CA LEU A 129 -2.94 5.88 6.72
C LEU A 129 -1.77 6.80 6.45
N ARG A 130 -0.69 6.27 5.88
CA ARG A 130 0.52 7.07 5.63
C ARG A 130 0.05 8.25 4.79
N VAL A 131 0.34 9.46 5.25
CA VAL A 131 0.00 10.70 4.54
C VAL A 131 0.42 10.63 3.07
N GLU A 132 1.50 9.89 2.79
CA GLU A 132 1.95 9.50 1.46
C GLU A 132 0.89 8.77 0.62
N ALA A 133 0.21 7.75 1.15
CA ALA A 133 -0.84 7.02 0.42
C ALA A 133 -2.04 7.93 0.07
N VAL A 134 -2.37 8.86 0.97
CA VAL A 134 -3.41 9.87 0.73
C VAL A 134 -2.96 10.87 -0.35
N LEU A 135 -1.72 11.34 -0.28
CA LEU A 135 -1.11 12.23 -1.28
C LEU A 135 -1.01 11.57 -2.66
N TYR A 136 -0.61 10.30 -2.74
CA TYR A 136 -0.57 9.54 -3.99
C TYR A 136 -1.97 9.33 -4.57
N GLY A 137 -2.96 9.01 -3.73
CA GLY A 137 -4.37 8.91 -4.15
C GLY A 137 -4.90 10.23 -4.71
N LEU A 138 -4.63 11.36 -4.03
CA LEU A 138 -4.99 12.70 -4.51
C LEU A 138 -4.32 13.05 -5.84
N THR A 139 -3.04 12.71 -5.99
CA THR A 139 -2.29 12.97 -7.23
C THR A 139 -2.86 12.18 -8.40
N ALA A 140 -3.22 10.91 -8.19
CA ALA A 140 -3.85 10.08 -9.22
C ALA A 140 -5.23 10.65 -9.65
N ILE A 141 -6.04 11.13 -8.69
CA ILE A 141 -7.32 11.77 -8.99
C ILE A 141 -7.14 13.04 -9.82
N LEU A 142 -6.17 13.89 -9.46
CA LEU A 142 -5.88 15.13 -10.21
C LEU A 142 -5.44 14.84 -11.65
N VAL A 143 -4.59 13.84 -11.86
CA VAL A 143 -4.16 13.43 -13.21
C VAL A 143 -5.34 12.89 -14.03
N ALA A 144 -6.20 12.08 -13.42
CA ALA A 144 -7.40 11.56 -14.09
C ALA A 144 -8.38 12.69 -14.47
N LEU A 145 -8.59 13.67 -13.58
CA LEU A 145 -9.44 14.83 -13.84
C LEU A 145 -8.89 15.70 -14.97
N ALA A 146 -7.58 15.97 -14.99
CA ALA A 146 -6.93 16.70 -16.07
C ALA A 146 -7.05 15.99 -17.43
N GLY A 147 -6.92 14.66 -17.44
CA GLY A 147 -7.16 13.85 -18.63
C GLY A 147 -8.61 13.94 -19.12
N ALA A 148 -9.58 13.91 -18.20
CA ALA A 148 -11.01 14.02 -18.53
C ALA A 148 -11.39 15.40 -19.08
N THR A 149 -10.86 16.49 -18.52
CA THR A 149 -11.11 17.85 -19.05
C THR A 149 -10.57 18.01 -20.47
N ILE A 150 -9.36 17.50 -20.75
CA ILE A 150 -8.78 17.52 -22.10
C ILE A 150 -9.63 16.69 -23.06
N ALA A 151 -10.19 15.55 -22.61
CA ALA A 151 -11.07 14.73 -23.43
C ALA A 151 -12.43 15.41 -23.72
N LEU A 152 -12.95 16.20 -22.78
CA LEU A 152 -14.22 16.91 -22.91
C LEU A 152 -14.11 18.14 -23.83
N GLU A 153 -13.09 18.99 -23.69
CA GLU A 153 -12.88 20.14 -24.60
C GLU A 153 -12.74 19.72 -26.07
N VAL A 154 -12.21 18.52 -26.30
CA VAL A 154 -12.07 17.95 -27.64
C VAL A 154 -13.43 17.55 -28.23
N ARG A 155 -14.40 17.18 -27.40
CA ARG A 155 -15.74 16.75 -27.83
C ARG A 155 -16.59 17.93 -28.30
N ASP A 156 -16.33 19.12 -27.75
CA ASP A 156 -17.03 20.37 -28.08
C ASP A 156 -16.38 21.15 -29.25
N CYS A 157 -15.48 20.53 -30.02
CA CYS A 157 -15.04 21.01 -31.33
C CYS A 157 -15.75 20.24 -32.48
N PRO A 158 -17.03 20.51 -32.77
CA PRO A 158 -17.77 19.82 -33.82
C PRO A 158 -17.26 20.13 -35.24
N ASP A 159 -16.52 21.22 -35.42
CA ASP A 159 -16.00 21.65 -36.73
C ASP A 159 -14.90 20.74 -37.29
N LEU A 160 -14.42 19.76 -36.53
CA LEU A 160 -13.43 18.79 -37.00
C LEU A 160 -14.03 17.55 -37.71
N PHE A 161 -15.37 17.38 -37.72
CA PHE A 161 -16.00 16.12 -38.14
C PHE A 161 -16.80 16.17 -39.46
N TRP A 162 -16.97 17.33 -40.11
CA TRP A 162 -17.77 17.40 -41.34
C TRP A 162 -17.11 18.24 -42.44
N VAL A 163 -16.13 17.64 -43.12
CA VAL A 163 -15.91 17.97 -44.54
C VAL A 163 -16.12 16.68 -45.32
N VAL A 164 -17.38 16.28 -45.45
CA VAL A 164 -17.79 15.35 -46.50
C VAL A 164 -17.97 16.22 -47.74
N PRO A 165 -17.11 16.13 -48.77
CA PRO A 165 -17.35 16.86 -50.01
C PRO A 165 -18.64 16.31 -50.64
N SER A 166 -19.63 17.17 -50.82
CA SER A 166 -20.84 16.84 -51.56
C SER A 166 -20.45 16.48 -53.00
N PRO A 167 -20.90 15.34 -53.55
CA PRO A 167 -20.65 15.02 -54.95
C PRO A 167 -21.46 15.99 -55.81
N VAL A 168 -20.77 16.72 -56.69
CA VAL A 168 -21.35 17.43 -57.85
C VAL A 168 -20.86 16.70 -59.09
#